data_AF-A0A933Q5Z1-F1
#
_entry.id   AF-A0A933Q5Z1-F1
#
_cell.length_a   1.000
_cell.length_b   1.000
_cell.length_c   1.000
_cell.angle_alpha   90.00
_cell.angle_beta   90.00
_cell.angle_gamma   90.00
#
_symmetry.space_group_name_H-M   'P 1'
#
loop_
_entity.id
_entity.type
_entity.pdbx_description
1 polymer ?
#
loop_
_entity_poly.entity_id
_entity_poly.type
_entity_poly.pdbx_seq_one_letter_code
_entity_poly.pdbx_strand_id
1 'polypeptide(L)'
;MNMVVIAILAAIVLAVVVLALSGILPFMQRDASAGITAELRDLLLARAEGRIDAEAFERSQAALHARLIEPPKGAAPGLRKHLYWAVPALIAALAGAIYGSLEPPEGGSAPAPAASSTRSPAPPQNAQSNSGGDLNTMVKRLADKMAKDPGNGEGWLLLARTYGELHQFREAADAYARADALLKPDAALLADWADAYVMARDRKWDGKARGIVKKALAADAGHLKSLALAGSEAFDRADYKAAIEYWKRMKTRAPADSMDAKLAETNIAEATAMMKGGKKPEAPSRQGAPATAEGIAGTVVLDPKLKSQVAATDTVFVVARAPDGKGFPLAVKRFAASELPASFQLADGDAMMPGQTLSRFGEALISARVSKAGSATPQPGDITSESLRATVGAAGIRLELRTRL
;
A
#
# COMPACT_ATOMS: atom_id res chain seq x y z
N MET A 1 59.67 -0.21 2.93
CA MET A 1 58.30 -0.72 2.72
C MET A 1 58.33 -1.73 1.59
N ASN A 2 57.84 -2.95 1.78
CA ASN A 2 58.08 -4.05 0.85
C ASN A 2 57.39 -3.81 -0.51
N MET A 3 58.04 -4.12 -1.63
CA MET A 3 57.51 -3.89 -2.99
C MET A 3 56.15 -4.59 -3.20
N VAL A 4 55.98 -5.77 -2.60
CA VAL A 4 54.73 -6.54 -2.57
C VAL A 4 53.57 -5.74 -1.94
N VAL A 5 53.83 -5.00 -0.86
CA VAL A 5 52.80 -4.22 -0.15
C VAL A 5 52.34 -3.02 -0.98
N ILE A 6 53.27 -2.38 -1.70
CA ILE A 6 52.96 -1.26 -2.61
C ILE A 6 52.10 -1.77 -3.78
N ALA A 7 52.43 -2.94 -4.35
CA ALA A 7 51.65 -3.56 -5.41
C ALA A 7 50.21 -3.94 -4.97
N ILE A 8 50.05 -4.50 -3.76
CA ILE A 8 48.73 -4.83 -3.19
C ILE A 8 47.88 -3.56 -2.99
N LEU A 9 48.45 -2.49 -2.43
CA LEU A 9 47.73 -1.24 -2.22
C LEU A 9 47.32 -0.58 -3.55
N ALA A 10 48.19 -0.59 -4.56
CA ALA A 10 47.86 -0.11 -5.90
C ALA A 10 46.72 -0.91 -6.55
N ALA A 11 46.72 -2.24 -6.40
CA ALA A 11 45.66 -3.11 -6.91
C ALA A 11 44.31 -2.86 -6.21
N ILE A 12 44.30 -2.62 -4.89
CA ILE A 12 43.08 -2.27 -4.14
C ILE A 12 42.52 -0.91 -4.60
N VAL A 13 43.37 0.10 -4.74
CA VAL A 13 42.94 1.43 -5.24
C VAL A 13 42.38 1.31 -6.66
N LEU A 14 43.03 0.56 -7.55
CA LEU A 14 42.54 0.34 -8.91
C LEU A 14 41.19 -0.42 -8.90
N ALA A 15 41.02 -1.43 -8.05
CA ALA A 15 39.76 -2.15 -7.91
C ALA A 15 38.63 -1.25 -7.40
N VAL A 16 38.90 -0.37 -6.43
CA VAL A 16 37.93 0.63 -5.93
C VAL A 16 37.56 1.65 -7.02
N VAL A 17 38.53 2.13 -7.80
CA VAL A 17 38.29 3.03 -8.95
C VAL A 17 37.46 2.34 -10.04
N VAL A 18 37.73 1.06 -10.33
CA VAL A 18 36.94 0.26 -11.28
C VAL A 18 35.53 -0.01 -10.74
N LEU A 19 35.33 -0.25 -9.45
CA LEU A 19 34.02 -0.38 -8.81
C LEU A 19 33.21 0.93 -8.82
N ALA A 20 33.89 2.07 -8.64
CA ALA A 20 33.28 3.39 -8.77
C ALA A 20 32.87 3.69 -10.23
N LEU A 21 33.76 3.45 -11.20
CA LEU A 21 33.51 3.69 -12.63
C LEU A 21 32.52 2.69 -13.27
N SER A 22 32.37 1.50 -12.70
CA SER A 22 31.34 0.53 -13.12
C SER A 22 29.94 0.82 -12.56
N GLY A 23 29.82 1.81 -11.65
CA GLY A 23 28.54 2.25 -11.09
C GLY A 23 28.01 1.37 -9.95
N ILE A 24 28.91 0.68 -9.23
CA ILE A 24 28.54 -0.24 -8.15
C ILE A 24 28.48 0.46 -6.78
N LEU A 25 28.96 1.71 -6.66
CA LEU A 25 28.75 2.54 -5.47
C LEU A 25 27.36 3.23 -5.51
N PRO A 26 26.54 3.14 -4.44
CA PRO A 26 25.14 3.60 -4.44
C PRO A 26 24.97 5.14 -4.40
N PHE A 27 26.06 5.90 -4.32
CA PHE A 27 26.00 7.36 -4.06
C PHE A 27 25.36 8.17 -5.20
N MET A 28 25.28 7.63 -6.42
CA MET A 28 24.69 8.31 -7.60
C MET A 28 23.26 7.86 -7.96
N GLN A 29 22.61 6.99 -7.18
CA GLN A 29 21.19 6.62 -7.40
C GLN A 29 20.18 7.55 -6.69
N ARG A 30 20.67 8.48 -5.86
CA ARG A 30 19.85 9.34 -5.00
C ARG A 30 19.02 10.35 -5.80
N ASP A 31 19.56 10.90 -6.88
CA ASP A 31 18.89 11.91 -7.70
C ASP A 31 17.78 11.32 -8.59
N ALA A 32 18.00 10.14 -9.16
CA ALA A 32 17.00 9.43 -9.95
C ALA A 32 15.76 9.06 -9.12
N SER A 33 15.99 8.61 -7.89
CA SER A 33 14.93 8.23 -6.95
C SER A 33 14.10 9.45 -6.51
N ALA A 34 14.77 10.58 -6.23
CA ALA A 34 14.13 11.84 -5.88
C ALA A 34 13.26 12.41 -7.03
N GLY A 35 13.78 12.36 -8.27
CA GLY A 35 13.04 12.78 -9.46
C GLY A 35 11.76 11.96 -9.67
N ILE A 36 11.84 10.64 -9.54
CA ILE A 36 10.70 9.73 -9.72
C ILE A 36 9.62 9.97 -8.65
N THR A 37 9.99 10.22 -7.38
CA THR A 37 9.00 10.58 -6.35
C THR A 37 8.33 11.94 -6.58
N ALA A 38 9.03 12.91 -7.18
CA ALA A 38 8.41 14.19 -7.56
C ALA A 38 7.46 14.02 -8.76
N GLU A 39 7.90 13.30 -9.81
CA GLU A 39 7.10 13.02 -11.02
C GLU A 39 5.82 12.22 -10.70
N LEU A 40 5.87 11.29 -9.73
CA LEU A 40 4.70 10.56 -9.22
C LEU A 40 3.71 11.48 -8.47
N ARG A 41 4.21 12.38 -7.61
CA ARG A 41 3.39 13.33 -6.86
C ARG A 41 2.64 14.28 -7.80
N ASP A 42 3.34 14.78 -8.81
CA ASP A 42 2.77 15.73 -9.76
C ASP A 42 1.74 15.04 -10.70
N LEU A 43 1.93 13.76 -11.03
CA LEU A 43 0.91 12.91 -11.68
C LEU A 43 -0.35 12.72 -10.82
N LEU A 44 -0.18 12.48 -9.52
CA LEU A 44 -1.30 12.33 -8.58
C LEU A 44 -2.11 13.63 -8.45
N LEU A 45 -1.43 14.79 -8.39
CA LEU A 45 -2.07 16.10 -8.40
C LEU A 45 -2.83 16.35 -9.72
N ALA A 46 -2.20 16.09 -10.87
CA ALA A 46 -2.85 16.27 -12.18
C ALA A 46 -4.12 15.40 -12.34
N ARG A 47 -4.14 14.19 -11.77
CA ARG A 47 -5.35 13.33 -11.72
C ARG A 47 -6.40 13.85 -10.74
N ALA A 48 -6.00 14.35 -9.56
CA ALA A 48 -6.90 14.94 -8.58
C ALA A 48 -7.60 16.21 -9.11
N GLU A 49 -6.89 16.99 -9.92
CA GLU A 49 -7.40 18.18 -10.61
C GLU A 49 -8.15 17.87 -11.93
N GLY A 50 -8.25 16.60 -12.33
CA GLY A 50 -8.93 16.18 -13.56
C GLY A 50 -8.25 16.58 -14.87
N ARG A 51 -6.97 16.98 -14.83
CA ARG A 51 -6.19 17.36 -16.03
C ARG A 51 -5.80 16.16 -16.90
N ILE A 52 -5.78 14.96 -16.31
CA ILE A 52 -5.52 13.69 -16.98
C ILE A 52 -6.60 12.68 -16.59
N ASP A 53 -7.05 11.88 -17.56
CA ASP A 53 -7.97 10.77 -17.31
C ASP A 53 -7.26 9.58 -16.64
N ALA A 54 -8.05 8.60 -16.21
CA ALA A 54 -7.54 7.40 -15.53
C ALA A 54 -6.56 6.62 -16.42
N GLU A 55 -6.84 6.47 -17.71
CA GLU A 55 -6.02 5.65 -18.61
C GLU A 55 -4.68 6.32 -18.93
N ALA A 56 -4.67 7.65 -19.07
CA ALA A 56 -3.47 8.47 -19.17
C ALA A 56 -2.61 8.40 -17.89
N PHE A 57 -3.23 8.39 -16.71
CA PHE A 57 -2.52 8.19 -15.45
C PHE A 57 -1.92 6.78 -15.35
N GLU A 58 -2.68 5.71 -15.59
CA GLU A 58 -2.17 4.32 -15.51
C GLU A 58 -0.98 4.12 -16.47
N ARG A 59 -1.07 4.62 -17.71
CA ARG A 59 0.03 4.57 -18.68
C ARG A 59 1.27 5.33 -18.18
N SER A 60 1.09 6.48 -17.55
CA SER A 60 2.18 7.31 -17.03
C SER A 60 2.84 6.68 -15.80
N GLN A 61 2.05 6.13 -14.87
CA GLN A 61 2.54 5.41 -13.70
C GLN A 61 3.29 4.13 -14.10
N ALA A 62 2.77 3.37 -15.06
CA ALA A 62 3.45 2.19 -15.59
C ALA A 62 4.80 2.54 -16.25
N ALA A 63 4.88 3.65 -16.99
CA ALA A 63 6.13 4.16 -17.55
C ALA A 63 7.12 4.59 -16.44
N LEU A 64 6.62 5.21 -15.37
CA LEU A 64 7.42 5.61 -14.21
C LEU A 64 7.99 4.38 -13.46
N HIS A 65 7.17 3.36 -13.25
CA HIS A 65 7.59 2.10 -12.65
C HIS A 65 8.57 1.33 -13.54
N ALA A 66 8.42 1.38 -14.87
CA ALA A 66 9.40 0.82 -15.79
C ALA A 66 10.78 1.48 -15.65
N ARG A 67 10.84 2.81 -15.45
CA ARG A 67 12.11 3.53 -15.18
C ARG A 67 12.79 3.13 -13.87
N LEU A 68 12.04 2.65 -12.86
CA LEU A 68 12.61 2.09 -11.62
C LEU A 68 13.21 0.68 -11.82
N ILE A 69 12.78 -0.03 -12.87
CA ILE A 69 13.16 -1.41 -13.15
C ILE A 69 14.27 -1.48 -14.23
N GLU A 70 14.31 -0.53 -15.16
CA GLU A 70 15.38 -0.42 -16.15
C GLU A 70 16.67 0.18 -15.56
N PRO A 71 17.85 -0.44 -15.76
CA PRO A 71 19.12 0.23 -15.48
C PRO A 71 19.30 1.44 -16.42
N PRO A 72 19.96 2.53 -15.98
CA PRO A 72 19.97 3.80 -16.71
C PRO A 72 20.50 3.65 -18.14
N LYS A 73 19.62 3.88 -19.12
CA LYS A 73 19.96 3.93 -20.55
C LYS A 73 20.78 5.19 -20.82
N GLY A 74 22.08 5.00 -21.04
CA GLY A 74 23.06 6.08 -21.22
C GLY A 74 24.51 5.60 -21.19
N ALA A 75 24.79 4.45 -20.56
CA ALA A 75 26.09 3.80 -20.68
C ALA A 75 26.27 3.23 -22.10
N ALA A 76 27.18 3.82 -22.87
CA ALA A 76 27.42 3.49 -24.28
C ALA A 76 27.63 1.96 -24.51
N PRO A 77 26.98 1.37 -25.53
CA PRO A 77 27.05 -0.06 -25.81
C PRO A 77 28.35 -0.42 -26.55
N GLY A 78 29.51 -0.28 -25.88
CA GLY A 78 30.81 -0.41 -26.55
C GLY A 78 32.01 -0.89 -25.72
N LEU A 79 31.90 -1.05 -24.40
CA LEU A 79 33.05 -1.48 -23.58
C LEU A 79 32.74 -2.45 -22.42
N ARG A 80 31.47 -2.85 -22.25
CA ARG A 80 31.04 -3.62 -21.07
C ARG A 80 31.27 -5.13 -21.19
N LYS A 81 31.05 -5.73 -22.37
CA LYS A 81 31.16 -7.19 -22.54
C LYS A 81 32.59 -7.71 -22.42
N HIS A 82 33.57 -6.92 -22.86
CA HIS A 82 35.00 -7.26 -22.71
C HIS A 82 35.50 -6.99 -21.29
N LEU A 83 35.04 -5.93 -20.60
CA LEU A 83 35.51 -5.61 -19.25
C LEU A 83 35.07 -6.65 -18.19
N TYR A 84 33.87 -7.24 -18.35
CA TYR A 84 33.39 -8.34 -17.50
C TYR A 84 34.27 -9.60 -17.56
N TRP A 85 35.01 -9.81 -18.65
CA TRP A 85 35.99 -10.90 -18.75
C TRP A 85 37.43 -10.41 -18.54
N ALA A 86 37.76 -9.17 -18.93
CA ALA A 86 39.09 -8.61 -18.80
C ALA A 86 39.49 -8.35 -17.34
N VAL A 87 38.55 -8.03 -16.43
CA VAL A 87 38.87 -7.90 -15.00
C VAL A 87 39.21 -9.27 -14.37
N PRO A 88 38.36 -10.33 -14.46
CA PRO A 88 38.76 -11.66 -13.98
C PRO A 88 39.92 -12.26 -14.77
N ALA A 89 40.10 -11.96 -16.06
CA ALA A 89 41.28 -12.40 -16.82
C ALA A 89 42.56 -11.64 -16.42
N LEU A 90 42.49 -10.36 -16.07
CA LEU A 90 43.62 -9.60 -15.52
C LEU A 90 43.97 -10.07 -14.11
N ILE A 91 42.96 -10.37 -13.28
CA ILE A 91 43.16 -10.98 -11.96
C ILE A 91 43.74 -12.39 -12.10
N ALA A 92 43.27 -13.19 -13.05
CA ALA A 92 43.82 -14.51 -13.37
C ALA A 92 45.23 -14.44 -13.98
N ALA A 93 45.56 -13.39 -14.74
CA ALA A 93 46.89 -13.15 -15.28
C ALA A 93 47.86 -12.64 -14.20
N LEU A 94 47.41 -11.80 -13.26
CA LEU A 94 48.21 -11.38 -12.11
C LEU A 94 48.44 -12.55 -11.15
N ALA A 95 47.39 -13.31 -10.85
CA ALA A 95 47.50 -14.57 -10.11
C ALA A 95 48.38 -15.58 -10.85
N GLY A 96 48.29 -15.67 -12.17
CA GLY A 96 49.12 -16.52 -13.02
C GLY A 96 50.58 -16.07 -13.10
N ALA A 97 50.88 -14.78 -12.98
CA ALA A 97 52.26 -14.28 -12.86
C ALA A 97 52.86 -14.56 -11.47
N ILE A 98 52.04 -14.51 -10.42
CA ILE A 98 52.40 -14.92 -9.05
C ILE A 98 52.54 -16.44 -8.94
N TYR A 99 51.73 -17.21 -9.69
CA TYR A 99 51.80 -18.66 -9.73
C TYR A 99 52.95 -19.15 -10.62
N GLY A 100 53.20 -18.49 -11.76
CA GLY A 100 54.32 -18.79 -12.67
C GLY A 100 55.69 -18.34 -12.17
N SER A 101 55.76 -17.70 -11.00
CA SER A 101 57.00 -17.54 -10.23
C SER A 101 57.23 -18.66 -9.20
N LEU A 102 56.35 -19.66 -9.15
CA LEU A 102 56.54 -20.99 -8.56
C LEU A 102 56.37 -22.04 -9.67
N GLU A 103 57.47 -22.51 -10.27
CA GLU A 103 57.48 -23.37 -11.46
C GLU A 103 56.60 -24.64 -11.36
N PRO A 104 55.65 -24.86 -12.30
CA PRO A 104 55.06 -26.17 -12.58
C PRO A 104 55.18 -26.56 -14.07
N PRO A 105 54.98 -27.84 -14.43
CA PRO A 105 55.42 -28.40 -15.71
C PRO A 105 54.51 -28.13 -16.93
N GLU A 106 55.00 -28.61 -18.08
CA GLU A 106 54.68 -28.21 -19.46
C GLU A 106 53.27 -28.56 -20.01
N GLY A 107 52.88 -27.78 -21.04
CA GLY A 107 51.88 -28.17 -22.06
C GLY A 107 50.41 -27.81 -21.77
N GLY A 108 49.61 -27.28 -22.70
CA GLY A 108 49.92 -26.82 -24.07
C GLY A 108 48.66 -26.29 -24.79
N SER A 109 48.89 -25.43 -25.79
CA SER A 109 48.02 -25.14 -26.96
C SER A 109 46.53 -24.77 -26.76
N ALA A 110 46.21 -23.48 -26.95
CA ALA A 110 44.89 -23.04 -27.45
C ALA A 110 44.82 -23.23 -28.99
N PRO A 111 43.61 -23.18 -29.63
CA PRO A 111 43.16 -21.87 -30.15
C PRO A 111 41.63 -21.63 -30.16
N ALA A 112 41.24 -20.41 -30.55
CA ALA A 112 39.88 -19.96 -30.88
C ALA A 112 39.94 -19.21 -32.25
N PRO A 113 38.94 -18.41 -32.70
CA PRO A 113 37.47 -18.41 -32.56
C PRO A 113 36.74 -18.34 -33.95
N ALA A 114 35.40 -18.22 -33.99
CA ALA A 114 34.65 -17.81 -35.20
C ALA A 114 33.27 -17.16 -34.90
N ALA A 115 32.67 -16.46 -35.87
CA ALA A 115 31.46 -15.63 -35.75
C ALA A 115 30.63 -15.65 -37.07
N SER A 116 29.46 -15.02 -37.29
CA SER A 116 28.62 -14.07 -36.52
C SER A 116 27.19 -13.98 -37.12
N SER A 117 26.19 -13.55 -36.34
CA SER A 117 24.83 -13.13 -36.79
C SER A 117 23.92 -14.28 -37.32
N THR A 118 22.58 -14.24 -37.33
CA THR A 118 21.63 -13.12 -37.58
C THR A 118 20.17 -13.50 -37.19
N ARG A 119 19.26 -12.51 -37.14
CA ARG A 119 17.78 -12.52 -37.25
C ARG A 119 16.90 -12.59 -35.98
N SER A 120 16.08 -11.53 -35.84
CA SER A 120 14.82 -11.50 -35.11
C SER A 120 13.69 -12.19 -35.88
N PRO A 121 12.60 -12.56 -35.20
CA PRO A 121 11.26 -12.18 -35.66
C PRO A 121 10.40 -11.55 -34.54
N ALA A 122 9.28 -10.93 -34.95
CA ALA A 122 8.22 -10.42 -34.08
C ALA A 122 6.87 -10.65 -34.80
N PRO A 123 5.71 -10.47 -34.13
CA PRO A 123 5.35 -10.70 -32.73
C PRO A 123 4.27 -11.81 -32.63
N PRO A 124 3.54 -11.95 -31.51
CA PRO A 124 2.10 -11.74 -31.65
C PRO A 124 1.48 -10.81 -30.60
N GLN A 125 0.29 -10.31 -30.93
CA GLN A 125 -0.52 -9.38 -30.15
C GLN A 125 -1.38 -10.08 -29.08
N ASN A 126 -2.10 -9.26 -28.30
CA ASN A 126 -3.21 -9.60 -27.41
C ASN A 126 -2.86 -10.23 -26.06
N ALA A 127 -2.67 -9.36 -25.07
CA ALA A 127 -3.08 -9.60 -23.69
C ALA A 127 -3.94 -8.42 -23.22
N GLN A 128 -5.25 -8.64 -23.10
CA GLN A 128 -6.13 -7.72 -22.39
C GLN A 128 -5.78 -7.79 -20.89
N SER A 129 -5.17 -6.74 -20.36
CA SER A 129 -4.74 -6.72 -18.96
C SER A 129 -5.93 -6.65 -18.01
N ASN A 130 -6.16 -7.74 -17.29
CA ASN A 130 -6.97 -7.76 -16.08
C ASN A 130 -6.24 -6.95 -14.98
N SER A 131 -6.57 -5.67 -14.81
CA SER A 131 -5.83 -4.76 -13.92
C SER A 131 -5.84 -5.14 -12.43
N GLY A 132 -6.70 -6.06 -11.98
CA GLY A 132 -6.66 -6.64 -10.63
C GLY A 132 -5.63 -7.78 -10.45
N GLY A 133 -5.09 -8.34 -11.54
CA GLY A 133 -4.12 -9.43 -11.50
C GLY A 133 -2.67 -8.97 -11.31
N ASP A 134 -2.36 -7.72 -11.66
CA ASP A 134 -0.98 -7.27 -11.80
C ASP A 134 -0.32 -7.00 -10.43
N LEU A 135 -0.96 -6.25 -9.53
CA LEU A 135 -0.38 -5.90 -8.23
C LEU A 135 -0.15 -7.13 -7.32
N ASN A 136 -1.08 -8.08 -7.28
CA ASN A 136 -0.89 -9.35 -6.57
C ASN A 136 0.27 -10.19 -7.17
N THR A 137 0.42 -10.17 -8.50
CA THR A 137 1.53 -10.86 -9.18
C THR A 137 2.87 -10.17 -8.91
N MET A 138 2.90 -8.84 -8.87
CA MET A 138 4.08 -8.05 -8.52
C MET A 138 4.50 -8.26 -7.07
N VAL A 139 3.56 -8.26 -6.12
CA VAL A 139 3.83 -8.59 -4.70
C VAL A 139 4.40 -9.98 -4.54
N LYS A 140 3.85 -10.98 -5.24
CA LYS A 140 4.41 -12.34 -5.21
C LYS A 140 5.86 -12.38 -5.71
N ARG A 141 6.17 -11.70 -6.84
CA ARG A 141 7.55 -11.62 -7.36
C ARG A 141 8.50 -10.89 -6.39
N LEU A 142 8.02 -9.88 -5.69
CA LEU A 142 8.80 -9.16 -4.67
C LEU A 142 9.07 -10.05 -3.45
N ALA A 143 8.06 -10.78 -2.96
CA ALA A 143 8.21 -11.78 -1.89
C ALA A 143 9.18 -12.90 -2.28
N ASP A 144 9.06 -13.46 -3.49
CA ASP A 144 9.98 -14.47 -4.04
C ASP A 144 11.43 -13.95 -4.13
N LYS A 145 11.62 -12.65 -4.37
CA LYS A 145 12.94 -12.00 -4.35
C LYS A 145 13.46 -11.85 -2.92
N MET A 146 12.63 -11.42 -1.96
CA MET A 146 13.02 -11.28 -0.55
C MET A 146 13.33 -12.63 0.12
N ALA A 147 12.68 -13.71 -0.31
CA ALA A 147 13.03 -15.06 0.12
C ALA A 147 14.43 -15.51 -0.35
N LYS A 148 14.90 -15.00 -1.50
CA LYS A 148 16.24 -15.29 -2.08
C LYS A 148 17.33 -14.34 -1.58
N ASP A 149 16.95 -13.12 -1.22
CA ASP A 149 17.83 -12.05 -0.74
C ASP A 149 17.33 -11.55 0.64
N PRO A 150 17.43 -12.38 1.70
CA PRO A 150 16.83 -12.08 3.00
C PRO A 150 17.54 -10.94 3.75
N GLY A 151 18.75 -10.53 3.33
CA GLY A 151 19.50 -9.41 3.92
C GLY A 151 19.04 -8.03 3.44
N ASN A 152 18.10 -7.96 2.48
CA ASN A 152 17.69 -6.73 1.82
C ASN A 152 16.63 -5.96 2.62
N GLY A 153 17.06 -5.21 3.64
CA GLY A 153 16.16 -4.45 4.52
C GLY A 153 15.23 -3.49 3.78
N GLU A 154 15.73 -2.77 2.77
CA GLU A 154 14.92 -1.85 1.95
C GLU A 154 13.88 -2.59 1.11
N GLY A 155 14.22 -3.77 0.57
CA GLY A 155 13.28 -4.63 -0.14
C GLY A 155 12.18 -5.18 0.78
N TRP A 156 12.51 -5.54 2.02
CA TRP A 156 11.52 -5.93 3.03
C TRP A 156 10.59 -4.76 3.40
N LEU A 157 11.12 -3.54 3.51
CA LEU A 157 10.33 -2.33 3.76
C LEU A 157 9.36 -2.02 2.61
N LEU A 158 9.82 -2.13 1.36
CA LEU A 158 8.96 -1.98 0.18
C LEU A 158 7.87 -3.05 0.16
N LEU A 159 8.22 -4.32 0.44
CA LEU A 159 7.27 -5.42 0.49
C LEU A 159 6.20 -5.18 1.58
N ALA A 160 6.62 -4.72 2.76
CA ALA A 160 5.73 -4.42 3.87
C ALA A 160 4.73 -3.30 3.56
N ARG A 161 5.20 -2.20 2.94
CA ARG A 161 4.35 -1.12 2.43
C ARG A 161 3.36 -1.63 1.38
N THR A 162 3.83 -2.42 0.41
CA THR A 162 2.95 -2.97 -0.64
C THR A 162 1.89 -3.91 -0.08
N TYR A 163 2.20 -4.71 0.93
CA TYR A 163 1.21 -5.51 1.66
C TYR A 163 0.21 -4.62 2.43
N GLY A 164 0.65 -3.49 2.99
CA GLY A 164 -0.20 -2.50 3.66
C GLY A 164 -1.26 -1.91 2.71
N GLU A 165 -0.84 -1.47 1.51
CA GLU A 165 -1.74 -0.96 0.46
C GLU A 165 -2.76 -2.01 -0.02
N LEU A 166 -2.38 -3.30 -0.01
CA LEU A 166 -3.29 -4.42 -0.30
C LEU A 166 -4.17 -4.84 0.90
N HIS A 167 -4.09 -4.15 2.03
CA HIS A 167 -4.72 -4.53 3.30
C HIS A 167 -4.34 -5.94 3.81
N GLN A 168 -3.21 -6.48 3.34
CA GLN A 168 -2.60 -7.73 3.80
C GLN A 168 -1.77 -7.47 5.05
N PHE A 169 -2.45 -7.00 6.11
CA PHE A 169 -1.82 -6.42 7.30
C PHE A 169 -0.92 -7.40 8.07
N ARG A 170 -1.20 -8.70 8.02
CA ARG A 170 -0.40 -9.73 8.69
C ARG A 170 0.96 -9.90 7.99
N GLU A 171 0.91 -10.04 6.67
CA GLU A 171 2.06 -10.14 5.79
C GLU A 171 2.90 -8.85 5.83
N ALA A 172 2.23 -7.69 5.88
CA ALA A 172 2.88 -6.40 6.11
C ALA A 172 3.63 -6.37 7.44
N ALA A 173 2.99 -6.77 8.55
CA ALA A 173 3.60 -6.76 9.87
C ALA A 173 4.80 -7.73 10.00
N ASP A 174 4.79 -8.86 9.29
CA ASP A 174 5.92 -9.80 9.24
C ASP A 174 7.06 -9.25 8.37
N ALA A 175 6.77 -8.60 7.24
CA ALA A 175 7.76 -7.95 6.39
C ALA A 175 8.40 -6.72 7.07
N TYR A 176 7.62 -5.90 7.79
CA TYR A 176 8.15 -4.80 8.61
C TYR A 176 9.08 -5.32 9.72
N ALA A 177 8.76 -6.46 10.34
CA ALA A 177 9.63 -7.08 11.35
C ALA A 177 10.99 -7.53 10.77
N ARG A 178 11.02 -7.94 9.49
CA ARG A 178 12.28 -8.22 8.77
C ARG A 178 13.05 -6.94 8.48
N ALA A 179 12.37 -5.89 8.01
CA ALA A 179 12.98 -4.59 7.74
C ALA A 179 13.61 -3.97 9.00
N ASP A 180 12.89 -3.99 10.14
CA ASP A 180 13.37 -3.47 11.44
C ASP A 180 14.64 -4.17 11.96
N ALA A 181 14.85 -5.44 11.60
CA ALA A 181 16.03 -6.21 11.98
C ALA A 181 17.27 -5.92 11.12
N LEU A 182 17.10 -5.25 9.98
CA LEU A 182 18.14 -5.02 8.97
C LEU A 182 18.45 -3.54 8.75
N LEU A 183 17.48 -2.66 8.98
CA LEU A 183 17.60 -1.22 8.81
C LEU A 183 17.93 -0.52 10.14
N LYS A 184 18.37 0.73 10.05
CA LYS A 184 18.48 1.59 11.24
C LYS A 184 17.06 1.92 11.75
N PRO A 185 16.86 2.09 13.07
CA PRO A 185 15.57 2.52 13.61
C PRO A 185 15.10 3.81 12.95
N ASP A 186 13.92 3.75 12.31
CA ASP A 186 13.26 4.86 11.64
C ASP A 186 11.83 5.00 12.17
N ALA A 187 11.42 6.22 12.50
CA ALA A 187 10.13 6.45 13.16
C ALA A 187 8.93 6.19 12.24
N ALA A 188 9.07 6.38 10.93
CA ALA A 188 8.01 6.11 9.96
C ALA A 188 7.81 4.60 9.76
N LEU A 189 8.89 3.85 9.51
CA LEU A 189 8.90 2.38 9.46
C LEU A 189 8.26 1.79 10.72
N LEU A 190 8.67 2.25 11.89
CA LEU A 190 8.19 1.73 13.17
C LEU A 190 6.71 2.08 13.42
N ALA A 191 6.27 3.27 13.03
CA ALA A 191 4.85 3.65 13.12
C ALA A 191 3.97 2.83 12.15
N ASP A 192 4.41 2.64 10.91
CA ASP A 192 3.72 1.81 9.93
C ASP A 192 3.68 0.33 10.35
N TRP A 193 4.75 -0.18 10.97
CA TRP A 193 4.78 -1.52 11.54
C TRP A 193 3.78 -1.70 12.67
N ALA A 194 3.73 -0.75 13.62
CA ALA A 194 2.80 -0.81 14.73
C ALA A 194 1.34 -0.78 14.25
N ASP A 195 1.03 0.09 13.29
CA ASP A 195 -0.27 0.21 12.65
C ASP A 195 -0.69 -1.09 11.96
N ALA A 196 0.15 -1.62 11.05
CA ALA A 196 -0.11 -2.90 10.38
C ALA A 196 -0.28 -4.06 11.37
N TYR A 197 0.56 -4.14 12.41
CA TYR A 197 0.50 -5.18 13.43
C TYR A 197 -0.80 -5.13 14.26
N VAL A 198 -1.31 -3.92 14.57
CA VAL A 198 -2.57 -3.71 15.28
C VAL A 198 -3.76 -4.00 14.36
N MET A 199 -3.72 -3.57 13.10
CA MET A 199 -4.75 -3.85 12.10
C MET A 199 -4.88 -5.35 11.81
N ALA A 200 -3.77 -6.10 11.76
CA ALA A 200 -3.74 -7.56 11.63
C ALA A 200 -4.37 -8.32 12.82
N ARG A 201 -4.74 -7.62 13.89
CA ARG A 201 -5.26 -8.18 15.16
C ARG A 201 -6.59 -7.56 15.57
N ASP A 202 -7.45 -7.24 14.61
CA ASP A 202 -8.75 -6.59 14.81
C ASP A 202 -8.68 -5.26 15.58
N ARG A 203 -7.56 -4.52 15.44
CA ARG A 203 -7.24 -3.30 16.19
C ARG A 203 -7.03 -3.49 17.71
N LYS A 204 -6.74 -4.72 18.16
CA LYS A 204 -6.45 -5.02 19.58
C LYS A 204 -4.98 -4.74 19.91
N TRP A 205 -4.74 -3.89 20.89
CA TRP A 205 -3.40 -3.57 21.39
C TRP A 205 -2.83 -4.65 22.30
N ASP A 206 -1.51 -4.90 22.19
CA ASP A 206 -0.77 -5.80 23.09
C ASP A 206 0.59 -5.20 23.49
N GLY A 207 1.38 -5.98 24.26
CA GLY A 207 2.72 -5.56 24.68
C GLY A 207 3.72 -5.36 23.53
N LYS A 208 3.59 -6.08 22.41
CA LYS A 208 4.45 -5.93 21.24
C LYS A 208 4.09 -4.65 20.47
N ALA A 209 2.80 -4.39 20.23
CA ALA A 209 2.32 -3.15 19.62
C ALA A 209 2.81 -1.91 20.40
N ARG A 210 2.62 -1.90 21.73
CA ARG A 210 3.20 -0.88 22.63
C ARG A 210 4.71 -0.75 22.50
N GLY A 211 5.42 -1.87 22.43
CA GLY A 211 6.88 -1.91 22.27
C GLY A 211 7.34 -1.24 20.98
N ILE A 212 6.67 -1.51 19.86
CA ILE A 212 6.98 -0.90 18.55
C ILE A 212 6.71 0.61 18.59
N VAL A 213 5.55 1.06 19.08
CA VAL A 213 5.23 2.49 19.22
C VAL A 213 6.23 3.21 20.13
N LYS A 214 6.65 2.59 21.24
CA LYS A 214 7.69 3.13 22.12
C LYS A 214 9.03 3.25 21.41
N LYS A 215 9.41 2.28 20.56
CA LYS A 215 10.61 2.34 19.72
C LYS A 215 10.50 3.46 18.68
N ALA A 216 9.33 3.65 18.07
CA ALA A 216 9.07 4.72 17.11
C ALA A 216 9.24 6.11 17.72
N LEU A 217 8.68 6.34 18.92
CA LEU A 217 8.85 7.59 19.68
C LEU A 217 10.27 7.80 20.22
N ALA A 218 11.07 6.74 20.37
CA ALA A 218 12.48 6.85 20.72
C ALA A 218 13.37 7.20 19.51
N ALA A 219 12.95 6.82 18.29
CA ALA A 219 13.61 7.23 17.05
C ALA A 219 13.29 8.70 16.69
N ASP A 220 12.01 9.10 16.80
CA ASP A 220 11.60 10.51 16.75
C ASP A 220 10.38 10.75 17.65
N ALA A 221 10.59 11.56 18.69
CA ALA A 221 9.55 11.96 19.65
C ALA A 221 8.53 12.97 19.07
N GLY A 222 8.79 13.55 17.90
CA GLY A 222 7.91 14.45 17.16
C GLY A 222 7.11 13.78 16.03
N HIS A 223 7.38 12.52 15.69
CA HIS A 223 6.78 11.86 14.53
C HIS A 223 5.25 11.73 14.68
N LEU A 224 4.50 12.36 13.77
CA LEU A 224 3.05 12.55 13.90
C LEU A 224 2.29 11.22 14.04
N LYS A 225 2.57 10.23 13.18
CA LYS A 225 1.91 8.91 13.24
C LYS A 225 2.28 8.14 14.52
N SER A 226 3.52 8.27 15.01
CA SER A 226 3.93 7.66 16.29
C SER A 226 3.17 8.27 17.48
N LEU A 227 2.96 9.58 17.48
CA LEU A 227 2.19 10.28 18.50
C LEU A 227 0.69 9.95 18.40
N ALA A 228 0.13 9.85 17.19
CA ALA A 228 -1.24 9.42 16.96
C ALA A 228 -1.49 8.02 17.52
N LEU A 229 -0.63 7.05 17.19
CA LEU A 229 -0.71 5.66 17.66
C LEU A 229 -0.53 5.54 19.18
N ALA A 230 0.40 6.29 19.77
CA ALA A 230 0.59 6.31 21.22
C ALA A 230 -0.62 6.89 21.97
N GLY A 231 -1.25 7.93 21.40
CA GLY A 231 -2.51 8.47 21.93
C GLY A 231 -3.65 7.45 21.85
N SER A 232 -3.81 6.78 20.71
CA SER A 232 -4.84 5.77 20.49
C SER A 232 -4.69 4.54 21.39
N GLU A 233 -3.45 4.07 21.60
CA GLU A 233 -3.14 2.99 22.55
C GLU A 233 -3.51 3.39 23.98
N ALA A 234 -3.09 4.60 24.40
CA ALA A 234 -3.37 5.12 25.73
C ALA A 234 -4.89 5.28 25.97
N PHE A 235 -5.62 5.72 24.95
CA PHE A 235 -7.09 5.84 24.99
C PHE A 235 -7.78 4.47 25.11
N ASP A 236 -7.31 3.46 24.39
CA ASP A 236 -7.90 2.11 24.43
C ASP A 236 -7.77 1.47 25.82
N ARG A 237 -6.62 1.67 26.49
CA ARG A 237 -6.41 1.28 27.91
C ARG A 237 -6.98 2.25 28.94
N ALA A 238 -7.85 3.18 28.53
CA ALA A 238 -8.50 4.22 29.35
C ALA A 238 -7.55 5.18 30.10
N ASP A 239 -6.27 5.26 29.70
CA ASP A 239 -5.31 6.27 30.16
C ASP A 239 -5.48 7.56 29.34
N TYR A 240 -6.67 8.16 29.47
CA TYR A 240 -7.06 9.38 28.75
C TYR A 240 -6.11 10.55 29.01
N LYS A 241 -5.48 10.60 30.20
CA LYS A 241 -4.47 11.61 30.53
C LYS A 241 -3.23 11.46 29.64
N ALA A 242 -2.68 10.26 29.50
CA ALA A 242 -1.56 10.04 28.57
C ALA A 242 -1.99 10.25 27.10
N ALA A 243 -3.21 9.84 26.72
CA ALA A 243 -3.74 10.02 25.37
C ALA A 243 -3.76 11.51 24.96
N ILE A 244 -4.32 12.36 25.81
CA ILE A 244 -4.34 13.83 25.63
C ILE A 244 -2.92 14.39 25.48
N GLU A 245 -1.95 13.93 26.28
CA GLU A 245 -0.58 14.43 26.22
C GLU A 245 0.15 14.04 24.93
N TYR A 246 -0.12 12.85 24.37
CA TYR A 246 0.41 12.47 23.05
C TYR A 246 -0.23 13.28 21.92
N TRP A 247 -1.55 13.42 21.90
CA TRP A 247 -2.24 14.19 20.86
C TRP A 247 -1.98 15.70 20.97
N LYS A 248 -1.77 16.27 22.16
CA LYS A 248 -1.28 17.65 22.30
C LYS A 248 0.06 17.84 21.57
N ARG A 249 1.02 16.93 21.78
CA ARG A 249 2.32 16.97 21.08
C ARG A 249 2.14 16.83 19.57
N MET A 250 1.25 15.93 19.13
CA MET A 250 0.90 15.79 17.71
C MET A 250 0.37 17.11 17.14
N LYS A 251 -0.59 17.76 17.81
CA LYS A 251 -1.12 19.08 17.42
C LYS A 251 -0.03 20.17 17.37
N THR A 252 0.89 20.19 18.34
CA THR A 252 2.00 21.16 18.36
C THR A 252 3.03 20.92 17.25
N ARG A 253 3.13 19.71 16.70
CA ARG A 253 4.06 19.36 15.62
C ARG A 253 3.42 19.40 14.23
N ALA A 254 2.11 19.18 14.13
CA ALA A 254 1.37 19.21 12.89
C ALA A 254 1.32 20.65 12.32
N PRO A 255 1.35 20.83 10.98
CA PRO A 255 1.06 22.12 10.37
C PRO A 255 -0.33 22.63 10.78
N ALA A 256 -0.48 23.95 10.91
CA ALA A 256 -1.78 24.56 11.14
C ALA A 256 -2.80 24.13 10.06
N ASP A 257 -4.07 23.98 10.47
CA ASP A 257 -5.22 23.56 9.63
C ASP A 257 -5.14 22.19 8.93
N SER A 258 -4.02 21.45 9.11
CA SER A 258 -3.84 20.09 8.60
C SER A 258 -4.86 19.10 9.18
N MET A 259 -5.06 17.97 8.46
CA MET A 259 -5.89 16.88 8.95
C MET A 259 -5.36 16.29 10.26
N ASP A 260 -4.03 16.21 10.43
CA ASP A 260 -3.39 15.77 11.67
C ASP A 260 -3.71 16.68 12.86
N ALA A 261 -3.69 18.01 12.67
CA ALA A 261 -4.06 18.96 13.71
C ALA A 261 -5.53 18.80 14.13
N LYS A 262 -6.44 18.67 13.16
CA LYS A 262 -7.89 18.48 13.40
C LYS A 262 -8.21 17.13 14.05
N LEU A 263 -7.50 16.06 13.65
CA LEU A 263 -7.61 14.74 14.27
C LEU A 263 -7.14 14.79 15.73
N ALA A 264 -5.98 15.42 15.99
CA ALA A 264 -5.47 15.59 17.34
C ALA A 264 -6.43 16.41 18.22
N GLU A 265 -7.02 17.50 17.71
CA GLU A 265 -8.05 18.27 18.42
C GLU A 265 -9.28 17.43 18.78
N THR A 266 -9.82 16.69 17.81
CA THR A 266 -10.99 15.82 17.98
C THR A 266 -10.73 14.78 19.07
N ASN A 267 -9.59 14.10 18.99
CA ASN A 267 -9.21 13.05 19.93
C ASN A 267 -8.94 13.60 21.36
N ILE A 268 -8.34 14.80 21.47
CA ILE A 268 -8.17 15.49 22.77
C ILE A 268 -9.54 15.82 23.38
N ALA A 269 -10.49 16.32 22.58
CA ALA A 269 -11.83 16.66 23.05
C ALA A 269 -12.57 15.39 23.55
N GLU A 270 -12.50 14.30 22.79
CA GLU A 270 -13.08 13.00 23.18
C GLU A 270 -12.48 12.49 24.50
N ALA A 271 -11.15 12.38 24.62
CA ALA A 271 -10.51 11.94 25.85
C ALA A 271 -10.78 12.87 27.04
N THR A 272 -10.95 14.17 26.80
CA THR A 272 -11.33 15.13 27.85
C THR A 272 -12.76 14.89 28.34
N ALA A 273 -13.69 14.50 27.45
CA ALA A 273 -15.04 14.09 27.84
C ALA A 273 -15.02 12.77 28.63
N MET A 274 -14.21 11.80 28.19
CA MET A 274 -14.00 10.52 28.88
C MET A 274 -13.50 10.68 30.32
N MET A 275 -12.51 11.56 30.54
CA MET A 275 -12.01 11.86 31.89
C MET A 275 -13.07 12.45 32.83
N LYS A 276 -14.11 13.09 32.28
CA LYS A 276 -15.18 13.75 33.05
C LYS A 276 -16.36 12.82 33.37
N GLY A 277 -16.20 11.51 33.19
CA GLY A 277 -17.27 10.54 33.36
C GLY A 277 -18.26 10.50 32.18
N GLY A 278 -17.90 11.12 31.04
CA GLY A 278 -18.57 10.82 29.78
C GLY A 278 -18.43 9.33 29.47
N LYS A 279 -19.54 8.69 29.06
CA LYS A 279 -19.45 7.35 28.47
C LYS A 279 -18.54 7.41 27.24
N LYS A 280 -17.83 6.30 26.97
CA LYS A 280 -17.18 6.07 25.67
C LYS A 280 -18.21 6.39 24.60
N PRO A 281 -17.97 7.35 23.68
CA PRO A 281 -18.64 7.30 22.39
C PRO A 281 -18.35 5.89 21.89
N GLU A 282 -19.38 5.04 21.86
CA GLU A 282 -19.17 3.68 21.41
C GLU A 282 -18.55 3.77 20.02
N ALA A 283 -17.40 3.11 19.81
CA ALA A 283 -16.80 3.04 18.48
C ALA A 283 -17.88 2.44 17.55
N PRO A 284 -18.40 3.21 16.57
CA PRO A 284 -19.83 3.40 16.37
C PRO A 284 -20.68 2.13 16.51
N SER A 285 -21.19 1.91 17.73
CA SER A 285 -22.31 1.00 17.95
C SER A 285 -23.49 1.58 17.17
N ARG A 286 -23.84 0.92 16.07
CA ARG A 286 -24.83 1.38 15.10
C ARG A 286 -26.26 1.23 15.65
N GLN A 287 -26.61 1.97 16.70
CA GLN A 287 -27.97 2.03 17.24
C GLN A 287 -28.21 3.38 17.94
N GLY A 288 -29.03 4.23 17.31
CA GLY A 288 -29.81 5.25 18.03
C GLY A 288 -29.10 6.53 18.49
N ALA A 289 -28.55 7.31 17.57
CA ALA A 289 -28.43 8.77 17.75
C ALA A 289 -29.13 9.50 16.58
N PRO A 290 -29.68 10.71 16.76
CA PRO A 290 -30.62 11.30 15.80
C PRO A 290 -29.96 11.62 14.46
N ALA A 291 -30.71 11.42 13.37
CA ALA A 291 -30.23 11.67 12.01
C ALA A 291 -29.99 13.17 11.75
N THR A 292 -28.74 13.61 11.88
CA THR A 292 -28.28 14.89 11.31
C THR A 292 -28.09 14.75 9.80
N ALA A 293 -29.18 14.98 9.06
CA ALA A 293 -29.34 15.58 7.73
C ALA A 293 -28.32 15.37 6.56
N GLU A 294 -27.28 14.53 6.65
CA GLU A 294 -26.20 14.42 5.63
C GLU A 294 -26.15 13.04 4.94
N GLY A 295 -27.28 12.32 4.88
CA GLY A 295 -27.33 10.98 4.29
C GLY A 295 -28.70 10.61 3.74
N ILE A 296 -28.74 9.52 2.97
CA ILE A 296 -29.97 8.97 2.37
C ILE A 296 -30.47 7.82 3.24
N ALA A 297 -31.70 7.94 3.75
CA ALA A 297 -32.29 7.01 4.70
C ALA A 297 -33.53 6.28 4.16
N GLY A 298 -33.71 5.03 4.57
CA GLY A 298 -34.78 4.19 4.04
C GLY A 298 -34.95 2.85 4.76
N THR A 299 -35.76 1.98 4.17
CA THR A 299 -36.02 0.61 4.64
C THR A 299 -35.92 -0.36 3.47
N VAL A 300 -35.19 -1.47 3.66
CA VAL A 300 -35.18 -2.61 2.75
C VAL A 300 -36.22 -3.62 3.20
N VAL A 301 -37.04 -4.11 2.27
CA VAL A 301 -38.04 -5.15 2.51
C VAL A 301 -37.85 -6.29 1.51
N LEU A 302 -38.12 -7.53 1.94
CA LEU A 302 -38.16 -8.71 1.06
C LEU A 302 -39.60 -8.97 0.63
N ASP A 303 -39.83 -9.23 -0.67
CA ASP A 303 -41.13 -9.73 -1.13
C ASP A 303 -41.45 -11.05 -0.38
N PRO A 304 -42.61 -11.17 0.31
CA PRO A 304 -43.01 -12.39 1.01
C PRO A 304 -42.93 -13.67 0.17
N LYS A 305 -43.13 -13.58 -1.16
CA LYS A 305 -43.03 -14.71 -2.10
C LYS A 305 -41.61 -15.27 -2.25
N LEU A 306 -40.58 -14.46 -1.96
CA LEU A 306 -39.17 -14.83 -2.05
C LEU A 306 -38.59 -15.27 -0.70
N LYS A 307 -39.36 -15.18 0.40
CA LYS A 307 -38.89 -15.50 1.76
C LYS A 307 -38.40 -16.95 1.92
N SER A 308 -38.97 -17.91 1.17
CA SER A 308 -38.51 -19.31 1.16
C SER A 308 -37.21 -19.53 0.37
N GLN A 309 -36.72 -18.50 -0.34
CA GLN A 309 -35.58 -18.58 -1.24
C GLN A 309 -34.35 -17.85 -0.69
N VAL A 310 -34.48 -17.21 0.47
CA VAL A 310 -33.43 -16.44 1.15
C VAL A 310 -33.13 -17.11 2.49
N ALA A 311 -31.88 -17.49 2.72
CA ALA A 311 -31.44 -18.00 4.02
C ALA A 311 -31.23 -16.84 5.00
N ALA A 312 -31.44 -17.08 6.30
CA ALA A 312 -31.19 -16.08 7.35
C ALA A 312 -29.73 -15.55 7.34
N THR A 313 -28.79 -16.38 6.88
CA THR A 313 -27.36 -16.09 6.71
C THR A 313 -27.01 -15.36 5.42
N ASP A 314 -27.94 -15.20 4.47
CA ASP A 314 -27.67 -14.47 3.23
C ASP A 314 -27.38 -13.00 3.53
N THR A 315 -26.56 -12.37 2.69
CA THR A 315 -26.08 -11.01 2.93
C THR A 315 -26.87 -10.00 2.11
N VAL A 316 -27.47 -9.01 2.76
CA VAL A 316 -28.14 -7.88 2.10
C VAL A 316 -27.15 -6.73 1.96
N PHE A 317 -26.89 -6.31 0.72
CA PHE A 317 -26.15 -5.10 0.39
C PHE A 317 -27.13 -4.00 0.00
N VAL A 318 -26.95 -2.80 0.57
CA VAL A 318 -27.58 -1.57 0.09
C VAL A 318 -26.48 -0.70 -0.50
N VAL A 319 -26.65 -0.32 -1.76
CA VAL A 319 -25.60 0.28 -2.60
C VAL A 319 -26.11 1.58 -3.17
N ALA A 320 -25.39 2.68 -2.92
CA ALA A 320 -25.52 3.92 -3.64
C ALA A 320 -24.48 4.00 -4.76
N ARG A 321 -24.88 4.39 -5.96
CA ARG A 321 -24.01 4.72 -7.09
C ARG A 321 -24.24 6.15 -7.55
N ALA A 322 -23.34 6.66 -8.38
CA ALA A 322 -23.51 7.94 -9.05
C ALA A 322 -24.84 7.98 -9.86
N PRO A 323 -25.40 9.18 -10.09
CA PRO A 323 -26.61 9.42 -10.90
C PRO A 323 -26.66 8.78 -12.31
N ASP A 324 -25.51 8.45 -12.90
CA ASP A 324 -25.38 7.80 -14.21
C ASP A 324 -25.32 6.26 -14.14
N GLY A 325 -25.29 5.69 -12.93
CA GLY A 325 -25.21 4.26 -12.65
C GLY A 325 -23.85 3.61 -12.90
N LYS A 326 -22.85 4.39 -13.37
CA LYS A 326 -21.53 3.89 -13.79
C LYS A 326 -20.50 3.98 -12.67
N GLY A 327 -19.38 3.29 -12.86
CA GLY A 327 -18.27 3.29 -11.93
C GLY A 327 -18.54 2.53 -10.62
N PHE A 328 -17.72 2.85 -9.62
CA PHE A 328 -17.76 2.21 -8.30
C PHE A 328 -18.90 2.79 -7.43
N PRO A 329 -19.41 2.04 -6.44
CA PRO A 329 -20.34 2.57 -5.45
C PRO A 329 -19.80 3.79 -4.70
N LEU A 330 -20.67 4.77 -4.48
CA LEU A 330 -20.39 5.92 -3.62
C LEU A 330 -20.50 5.55 -2.13
N ALA A 331 -21.42 4.63 -1.78
CA ALA A 331 -21.56 4.10 -0.43
C ALA A 331 -22.13 2.67 -0.47
N VAL A 332 -21.69 1.82 0.47
CA VAL A 332 -22.17 0.43 0.60
C VAL A 332 -22.43 0.07 2.06
N LYS A 333 -23.63 -0.41 2.34
CA LYS A 333 -24.02 -0.93 3.67
C LYS A 333 -24.41 -2.40 3.57
N ARG A 334 -24.16 -3.14 4.64
CA ARG A 334 -24.32 -4.60 4.71
C ARG A 334 -25.11 -4.99 5.96
N PHE A 335 -26.11 -5.85 5.76
CA PHE A 335 -26.98 -6.44 6.78
C PHE A 335 -27.09 -7.96 6.55
N ALA A 336 -27.47 -8.73 7.55
CA ALA A 336 -27.94 -10.09 7.38
C ALA A 336 -29.39 -10.11 6.89
N ALA A 337 -29.77 -11.11 6.09
CA ALA A 337 -31.15 -11.24 5.61
C ALA A 337 -32.16 -11.51 6.73
N SER A 338 -31.72 -12.03 7.87
CA SER A 338 -32.51 -12.13 9.10
C SER A 338 -32.93 -10.77 9.69
N GLU A 339 -32.25 -9.67 9.33
CA GLU A 339 -32.59 -8.31 9.80
C GLU A 339 -33.70 -7.66 8.95
N LEU A 340 -34.21 -8.32 7.90
CA LEU A 340 -35.26 -7.77 7.06
C LEU A 340 -36.64 -7.84 7.74
N PRO A 341 -37.42 -6.75 7.79
CA PRO A 341 -37.18 -5.45 7.13
C PRO A 341 -36.16 -4.57 7.88
N ALA A 342 -35.10 -4.18 7.18
CA ALA A 342 -33.96 -3.47 7.77
C ALA A 342 -33.99 -1.99 7.44
N SER A 343 -33.84 -1.11 8.44
CA SER A 343 -33.63 0.32 8.21
C SER A 343 -32.17 0.59 7.83
N PHE A 344 -31.96 1.50 6.88
CA PHE A 344 -30.64 1.92 6.44
C PHE A 344 -30.53 3.43 6.41
N GLN A 345 -29.29 3.90 6.57
CA GLN A 345 -28.87 5.25 6.26
C GLN A 345 -27.50 5.13 5.59
N LEU A 346 -27.33 5.75 4.43
CA LEU A 346 -26.06 5.87 3.72
C LEU A 346 -25.57 7.30 3.87
N ALA A 347 -24.40 7.48 4.47
CA ALA A 347 -23.75 8.77 4.63
C ALA A 347 -22.34 8.75 4.04
N ASP A 348 -21.67 9.90 4.00
CA ASP A 348 -20.29 10.03 3.50
C ASP A 348 -19.28 9.12 4.23
N GLY A 349 -19.52 8.79 5.50
CA GLY A 349 -18.73 7.83 6.25
C GLY A 349 -18.91 6.35 5.86
N ASP A 350 -19.92 6.03 5.02
CA ASP A 350 -20.09 4.70 4.40
C ASP A 350 -19.39 4.63 3.01
N ALA A 351 -18.63 5.65 2.61
CA ALA A 351 -17.96 5.72 1.31
C ALA A 351 -16.67 4.88 1.23
N MET A 352 -16.46 4.19 0.11
CA MET A 352 -15.30 3.32 -0.10
C MET A 352 -14.03 4.05 -0.57
N MET A 353 -14.15 5.30 -1.04
CA MET A 353 -13.03 6.11 -1.52
C MET A 353 -13.12 7.54 -0.96
N PRO A 354 -12.05 8.08 -0.34
CA PRO A 354 -11.99 9.49 0.03
C PRO A 354 -12.25 10.40 -1.18
N GLY A 355 -13.18 11.34 -1.06
CA GLY A 355 -13.49 12.33 -2.11
C GLY A 355 -14.49 11.89 -3.20
N GLN A 356 -15.00 10.65 -3.16
CA GLN A 356 -16.18 10.22 -3.94
C GLN A 356 -17.33 9.87 -3.00
N THR A 357 -17.81 10.89 -2.28
CA THR A 357 -18.83 10.76 -1.24
C THR A 357 -20.22 11.19 -1.74
N LEU A 358 -21.28 10.89 -0.99
CA LEU A 358 -22.66 11.19 -1.40
C LEU A 358 -22.92 12.69 -1.48
N SER A 359 -22.47 13.46 -0.47
CA SER A 359 -22.63 14.91 -0.41
C SER A 359 -22.11 15.63 -1.66
N ARG A 360 -21.01 15.14 -2.25
CA ARG A 360 -20.39 15.70 -3.46
C ARG A 360 -21.28 15.59 -4.70
N PHE A 361 -22.04 14.49 -4.83
CA PHE A 361 -22.89 14.25 -6.01
C PHE A 361 -24.30 14.82 -5.84
N GLY A 362 -24.76 15.07 -4.60
CA GLY A 362 -26.08 15.62 -4.28
C GLY A 362 -27.27 14.69 -4.54
N GLU A 363 -27.12 13.77 -5.50
CA GLU A 363 -28.03 12.66 -5.80
C GLU A 363 -27.26 11.34 -5.91
N ALA A 364 -27.94 10.23 -5.65
CA ALA A 364 -27.44 8.89 -5.91
C ALA A 364 -28.53 7.94 -6.40
N LEU A 365 -28.11 6.90 -7.12
CA LEU A 365 -28.94 5.75 -7.50
C LEU A 365 -28.80 4.67 -6.42
N ILE A 366 -29.86 4.42 -5.67
CA ILE A 366 -29.90 3.48 -4.56
C ILE A 366 -30.54 2.16 -4.99
N SER A 367 -29.89 1.05 -4.66
CA SER A 367 -30.40 -0.31 -4.91
C SER A 367 -30.06 -1.24 -3.75
N ALA A 368 -30.88 -2.27 -3.55
CA ALA A 368 -30.62 -3.35 -2.59
C ALA A 368 -30.41 -4.69 -3.33
N ARG A 369 -29.56 -5.56 -2.78
CA ARG A 369 -29.29 -6.91 -3.30
C ARG A 369 -29.06 -7.90 -2.16
N VAL A 370 -29.77 -9.02 -2.16
CA VAL A 370 -29.42 -10.21 -1.38
C VAL A 370 -28.41 -11.02 -2.18
N SER A 371 -27.24 -11.27 -1.61
CA SER A 371 -26.25 -12.20 -2.16
C SER A 371 -26.05 -13.41 -1.27
N LYS A 372 -26.20 -14.58 -1.89
CA LYS A 372 -26.00 -15.90 -1.25
C LYS A 372 -24.53 -16.25 -1.09
N ALA A 373 -23.68 -15.71 -1.96
CA ALA A 373 -22.23 -15.88 -1.90
C ALA A 373 -21.55 -14.89 -0.95
N GLY A 374 -22.30 -13.97 -0.32
CA GLY A 374 -21.75 -12.91 0.54
C GLY A 374 -20.87 -11.88 -0.20
N SER A 375 -20.89 -11.86 -1.54
CA SER A 375 -20.00 -11.04 -2.37
C SER A 375 -20.59 -9.66 -2.68
N ALA A 376 -19.76 -8.63 -2.57
CA ALA A 376 -20.11 -7.25 -2.96
C ALA A 376 -20.31 -7.08 -4.49
N THR A 377 -19.84 -8.03 -5.30
CA THR A 377 -20.08 -8.07 -6.75
C THR A 377 -21.38 -8.81 -7.08
N PRO A 378 -22.24 -8.30 -7.98
CA PRO A 378 -23.43 -9.01 -8.46
C PRO A 378 -23.11 -10.39 -9.03
N GLN A 379 -23.97 -11.38 -8.76
CA GLN A 379 -23.91 -12.74 -9.28
C GLN A 379 -25.30 -13.19 -9.79
N PRO A 380 -25.36 -14.09 -10.79
CA PRO A 380 -26.62 -14.68 -11.24
C PRO A 380 -27.32 -15.41 -10.08
N GLY A 381 -28.64 -15.19 -9.95
CA GLY A 381 -29.46 -15.76 -8.87
C GLY A 381 -29.48 -14.98 -7.56
N ASP A 382 -28.77 -13.85 -7.47
CA ASP A 382 -28.99 -12.85 -6.42
C ASP A 382 -30.40 -12.25 -6.55
N ILE A 383 -30.99 -11.79 -5.44
CA ILE A 383 -32.29 -11.09 -5.46
C ILE A 383 -32.05 -9.59 -5.32
N THR A 384 -32.62 -8.78 -6.22
CA THR A 384 -32.41 -7.33 -6.28
C THR A 384 -33.71 -6.54 -6.11
N SER A 385 -33.55 -5.28 -5.70
CA SER A 385 -34.58 -4.26 -5.83
C SER A 385 -34.46 -3.52 -7.15
N GLU A 386 -35.53 -2.80 -7.49
CA GLU A 386 -35.45 -1.71 -8.45
C GLU A 386 -34.49 -0.62 -7.95
N SER A 387 -33.86 0.10 -8.89
CA SER A 387 -32.95 1.20 -8.58
C SER A 387 -33.72 2.51 -8.46
N LEU A 388 -33.66 3.15 -7.29
CA LEU A 388 -34.36 4.42 -7.02
C LEU A 388 -33.37 5.59 -6.97
N ARG A 389 -33.70 6.69 -7.64
CA ARG A 389 -32.95 7.95 -7.51
C ARG A 389 -33.37 8.67 -6.22
N ALA A 390 -32.40 9.09 -5.42
CA ALA A 390 -32.63 9.83 -4.18
C ALA A 390 -31.62 10.98 -4.03
N THR A 391 -32.09 12.14 -3.58
CA THR A 391 -31.26 13.27 -3.16
C THR A 391 -30.64 13.02 -1.79
N VAL A 392 -29.46 13.57 -1.52
CA VAL A 392 -28.85 13.55 -0.18
C VAL A 392 -29.77 14.28 0.80
N GLY A 393 -30.01 13.67 1.96
CA GLY A 393 -31.01 14.13 2.94
C GLY A 393 -32.41 13.51 2.73
N ALA A 394 -32.68 12.79 1.64
CA ALA A 394 -33.93 12.07 1.46
C ALA A 394 -34.10 10.93 2.50
N ALA A 395 -35.27 10.85 3.10
CA ALA A 395 -35.64 9.84 4.08
C ALA A 395 -36.90 9.07 3.66
N GLY A 396 -37.09 7.86 4.19
CA GLY A 396 -38.27 7.04 3.92
C GLY A 396 -38.22 6.26 2.59
N ILE A 397 -37.05 6.18 1.92
CA ILE A 397 -36.87 5.39 0.69
C ILE A 397 -37.19 3.91 0.98
N ARG A 398 -38.07 3.29 0.17
CA ARG A 398 -38.42 1.87 0.31
C ARG A 398 -37.83 1.05 -0.83
N LEU A 399 -36.88 0.15 -0.50
CA LEU A 399 -36.27 -0.77 -1.46
C LEU A 399 -36.90 -2.15 -1.30
N GLU A 400 -37.62 -2.61 -2.32
CA GLU A 400 -38.30 -3.91 -2.32
C GLU A 400 -37.51 -4.93 -3.14
N LEU A 401 -36.97 -5.95 -2.46
CA LEU A 401 -36.24 -7.07 -3.05
C LEU A 401 -37.25 -8.07 -3.67
N ARG A 402 -37.41 -8.01 -4.99
CA ARG A 402 -38.47 -8.73 -5.74
C ARG A 402 -38.04 -9.37 -7.06
N THR A 403 -36.88 -8.98 -7.60
CA THR A 403 -36.39 -9.45 -8.91
C THR A 403 -35.19 -10.39 -8.69
N ARG A 404 -34.99 -11.39 -9.55
CA ARG A 404 -33.73 -12.17 -9.60
C ARG A 404 -32.82 -11.63 -10.70
N LEU A 405 -31.52 -11.59 -10.42
CA LEU A 405 -30.46 -11.22 -11.36
C LEU A 405 -30.04 -12.40 -12.26
#